data_AF-A0A662NXU7-F1
#
_entry.id   AF-A0A662NXU7-F1
#
_cell.length_a   1.000
_cell.length_b   1.000
_cell.length_c   1.000
_cell.angle_alpha   90.00
_cell.angle_beta   90.00
_cell.angle_gamma   90.00
#
_symmetry.space_group_name_H-M   'P 1'
#
loop_
_entity.id
_entity.type
_entity.pdbx_description
1 polymer ?
#
loop_
_entity_poly.entity_id
_entity_poly.type
_entity_poly.pdbx_seq_one_letter_code
_entity_poly.pdbx_strand_id
1 'polypeptide(L)'
;MHLMELPREVILGENLKDKVNEVAKRLKLSERVLILYGKRTKEIAGSEVERHLKKEFIVYSLTIKGATMDEVKRVVNLIENEDIG
;
A
#
# COMPACT_ATOMS: atom_id res chain seq x y z
N MET A 1 19.40 -27.54 4.16
CA MET A 1 18.05 -27.03 4.51
C MET A 1 17.69 -26.01 3.45
N HIS A 2 16.56 -26.14 2.76
CA HIS A 2 16.10 -25.14 1.79
C HIS A 2 14.91 -24.41 2.40
N LEU A 3 15.06 -23.10 2.62
CA LEU A 3 13.99 -22.23 3.11
C LEU A 3 13.28 -21.61 1.90
N MET A 4 11.95 -21.73 1.85
CA MET A 4 11.12 -20.99 0.92
C MET A 4 10.31 -19.96 1.69
N GLU A 5 10.35 -18.70 1.26
CA GLU A 5 9.53 -17.61 1.77
C GLU A 5 8.53 -17.20 0.69
N LEU A 6 7.24 -17.34 0.97
CA LEU A 6 6.15 -16.99 0.06
C LEU A 6 5.26 -15.91 0.69
N PRO A 7 4.62 -15.05 -0.13
CA PRO A 7 3.63 -14.11 0.36
C PRO A 7 2.48 -14.82 1.09
N ARG A 8 1.98 -14.21 2.16
CA ARG A 8 0.86 -14.76 2.95
C ARG A 8 -0.45 -14.81 2.17
N GLU A 9 -0.70 -13.84 1.30
CA GLU A 9 -1.90 -13.71 0.49
C GLU A 9 -1.52 -13.25 -0.91
N VAL A 10 -2.13 -13.86 -1.93
CA VAL A 10 -1.97 -13.48 -3.35
C VAL A 10 -3.33 -13.52 -4.03
N ILE A 11 -3.67 -12.47 -4.77
CA ILE A 11 -4.84 -12.47 -5.67
C ILE A 11 -4.34 -12.33 -7.11
N LEU A 12 -4.81 -13.22 -7.99
CA LEU A 12 -4.45 -13.27 -9.42
C LEU A 12 -5.72 -13.20 -10.27
N GLY A 13 -5.66 -12.45 -11.38
CA GLY A 13 -6.79 -12.22 -12.27
C GLY A 13 -6.78 -10.81 -12.87
N GLU A 14 -7.81 -10.52 -13.67
CA GLU A 14 -8.02 -9.22 -14.28
C GLU A 14 -8.89 -8.32 -13.41
N ASN A 15 -8.76 -6.99 -13.59
CA ASN A 15 -9.63 -5.98 -12.96
C ASN A 15 -9.71 -6.02 -11.43
N LEU A 16 -8.62 -6.38 -10.74
CA LEU A 16 -8.60 -6.60 -9.28
C LEU A 16 -8.48 -5.36 -8.41
N LYS A 17 -8.54 -4.14 -8.97
CA LYS A 17 -8.25 -2.91 -8.23
C LYS A 17 -9.28 -2.60 -7.13
N ASP A 18 -10.50 -3.14 -7.24
CA ASP A 18 -11.57 -3.09 -6.24
C ASP A 18 -11.40 -4.14 -5.13
N LYS A 19 -10.59 -5.18 -5.37
CA LYS A 19 -10.31 -6.28 -4.43
C LYS A 19 -9.20 -5.99 -3.42
N VAL A 20 -8.55 -4.83 -3.53
CA VAL A 20 -7.46 -4.45 -2.62
C VAL A 20 -7.94 -4.37 -1.16
N ASN A 21 -9.17 -3.91 -0.91
CA ASN A 21 -9.75 -3.89 0.43
C ASN A 21 -9.87 -5.29 1.04
N GLU A 22 -10.21 -6.30 0.22
CA GLU A 22 -10.34 -7.67 0.69
C GLU A 22 -8.99 -8.22 1.17
N VAL A 23 -7.90 -7.93 0.45
CA VAL A 23 -6.53 -8.29 0.85
C VAL A 23 -6.13 -7.56 2.13
N ALA A 24 -6.34 -6.23 2.18
CA ALA A 24 -6.00 -5.41 3.35
C ALA A 24 -6.66 -5.92 4.63
N LYS A 25 -7.94 -6.31 4.56
CA LYS A 25 -8.67 -6.92 5.67
C LYS A 25 -8.12 -8.29 6.08
N ARG A 26 -7.83 -9.17 5.11
CA ARG A 26 -7.28 -10.51 5.38
C ARG A 26 -5.90 -10.44 6.05
N LEU A 27 -5.09 -9.46 5.64
CA LEU A 27 -3.80 -9.16 6.26
C LEU A 27 -3.93 -8.52 7.64
N LYS A 28 -5.14 -8.11 8.05
CA LYS A 28 -5.44 -7.40 9.30
C LYS A 28 -4.61 -6.12 9.44
N LEU A 29 -4.52 -5.35 8.34
CA LEU A 29 -3.90 -4.03 8.39
C LEU A 29 -4.65 -3.15 9.41
N SER A 30 -3.94 -2.19 10.00
CA SER A 30 -4.55 -1.23 10.91
C SER A 30 -5.56 -0.34 10.17
N GLU A 31 -6.35 0.42 10.92
CA GLU A 31 -7.32 1.36 10.34
C GLU A 31 -6.65 2.43 9.47
N ARG A 32 -5.39 2.79 9.78
CA ARG A 32 -4.60 3.79 9.07
C ARG A 32 -3.63 3.09 8.13
N VAL A 33 -3.73 3.37 6.84
CA VAL A 33 -2.88 2.71 5.82
C VAL A 33 -2.15 3.74 4.97
N LEU A 34 -0.91 3.41 4.58
CA LEU A 34 -0.10 4.22 3.68
C LEU A 34 0.02 3.55 2.31
N ILE A 35 -0.34 4.28 1.27
CA ILE A 35 -0.09 3.87 -0.12
C ILE A 35 1.17 4.57 -0.63
N LEU A 36 2.15 3.77 -1.07
CA LEU A 36 3.34 4.24 -1.77
C LEU A 36 3.22 3.91 -3.26
N TYR A 37 3.41 4.91 -4.11
CA TYR A 37 3.40 4.71 -5.56
C TYR A 37 4.32 5.69 -6.28
N GLY A 38 4.77 5.34 -7.49
CA GLY A 38 5.38 6.30 -8.40
C GLY A 38 4.32 7.17 -9.09
N LYS A 39 4.75 8.31 -9.67
CA LYS A 39 3.85 9.25 -10.38
C LYS A 39 3.01 8.53 -11.43
N ARG A 40 3.65 7.71 -12.28
CA ARG A 40 2.96 6.98 -13.35
C ARG A 40 1.97 5.94 -12.82
N THR A 41 2.32 5.23 -11.75
CA THR A 41 1.44 4.26 -11.10
C THR A 41 0.21 4.94 -10.50
N LYS A 42 0.36 6.13 -9.90
CA LYS A 42 -0.76 6.93 -9.39
C LYS A 42 -1.79 7.23 -10.47
N GLU A 43 -1.32 7.63 -11.66
CA GLU A 43 -2.17 7.96 -12.82
C GLU A 43 -2.90 6.73 -13.36
N ILE A 44 -2.23 5.58 -13.47
CA ILE A 44 -2.79 4.38 -14.10
C ILE A 44 -3.77 3.62 -13.17
N ALA A 45 -3.42 3.48 -11.89
CA ALA A 45 -4.16 2.63 -10.97
C ALA A 45 -4.20 3.13 -9.53
N GLY A 46 -3.16 3.85 -9.07
CA GLY A 46 -3.02 4.23 -7.66
C GLY A 46 -4.17 5.10 -7.16
N SER A 47 -4.68 6.02 -7.98
CA SER A 47 -5.84 6.86 -7.61
C SER A 47 -7.12 6.03 -7.41
N GLU A 48 -7.29 4.97 -8.19
CA GLU A 48 -8.45 4.08 -8.08
C GLU A 48 -8.33 3.18 -6.84
N VAL A 49 -7.14 2.64 -6.58
CA VAL A 49 -6.84 1.86 -5.36
C VAL A 49 -7.05 2.71 -4.10
N GLU A 50 -6.56 3.95 -4.11
CA GLU A 50 -6.74 4.91 -3.00
C GLU A 50 -8.23 5.17 -2.73
N ARG A 51 -9.04 5.36 -3.79
CA ARG A 51 -10.48 5.55 -3.67
C ARG A 51 -11.19 4.31 -3.10
N HIS A 52 -10.75 3.10 -3.44
CA HIS A 52 -11.34 1.87 -2.89
C HIS A 52 -10.98 1.70 -1.41
N LEU A 53 -9.72 1.86 -1.04
CA LEU A 53 -9.28 1.74 0.35
C LEU A 53 -9.94 2.78 1.26
N LYS A 54 -10.13 4.02 0.78
CA LYS A 54 -10.82 5.09 1.53
C LYS A 54 -12.26 4.78 1.94
N LYS A 55 -12.87 3.74 1.37
CA LYS A 55 -14.21 3.29 1.81
C LYS A 55 -14.19 2.67 3.20
N GLU A 56 -13.03 2.17 3.65
CA GLU A 56 -12.92 1.32 4.84
C GLU A 56 -11.72 1.63 5.73
N PHE A 57 -10.77 2.43 5.24
CA PHE A 57 -9.54 2.78 5.95
C PHE A 57 -9.29 4.29 5.90
N ILE A 58 -8.53 4.80 6.87
CA ILE A 58 -7.92 6.13 6.83
C ILE A 58 -6.67 6.04 5.96
N VAL A 59 -6.77 6.51 4.72
CA VAL A 59 -5.71 6.33 3.73
C VAL A 59 -4.83 7.57 3.59
N TYR A 60 -3.55 7.38 3.88
CA TYR A 60 -2.46 8.28 3.52
C TYR A 60 -1.84 7.84 2.19
N SER A 61 -1.31 8.78 1.42
CA SER A 61 -0.60 8.44 0.19
C SER A 61 0.62 9.32 -0.06
N LEU A 62 1.68 8.69 -0.57
CA LEU A 62 2.94 9.36 -0.87
C LEU A 62 3.46 8.93 -2.24
N THR A 63 3.70 9.92 -3.10
CA THR A 63 4.39 9.70 -4.37
C THR A 63 5.90 9.66 -4.13
N ILE A 64 6.53 8.51 -4.39
CA ILE A 64 7.98 8.31 -4.27
C ILE A 64 8.66 8.41 -5.65
N LYS A 65 9.90 8.90 -5.67
CA LYS A 65 10.67 9.04 -6.92
C LYS A 65 11.52 7.82 -7.25
N GLY A 66 11.83 6.98 -6.25
CA GLY A 66 12.63 5.78 -6.40
C GLY A 66 12.87 5.08 -5.06
N ALA A 67 13.63 4.00 -5.09
CA ALA A 67 13.97 3.20 -3.91
C ALA A 67 15.30 3.67 -3.29
N THR A 68 15.37 4.93 -2.85
CA THR A 68 16.56 5.49 -2.18
C THR A 68 16.37 5.52 -0.66
N MET A 69 17.47 5.51 0.09
CA MET A 69 17.42 5.62 1.56
C MET A 69 16.80 6.93 2.04
N ASP A 70 16.90 8.00 1.26
CA ASP A 70 16.27 9.28 1.59
C ASP A 70 14.74 9.21 1.48
N GLU A 71 14.20 8.52 0.46
CA GLU A 71 12.76 8.26 0.36
C GLU A 71 12.30 7.33 1.48
N VAL A 72 13.09 6.32 1.85
CA VAL A 72 12.77 5.44 3.00
C VAL A 72 12.67 6.25 4.29
N LYS A 73 13.66 7.11 4.59
CA LYS A 73 13.62 7.98 5.78
C LYS A 73 12.39 8.89 5.80
N ARG A 74 12.06 9.48 4.65
CA ARG A 74 10.88 10.32 4.49
C ARG A 74 9.57 9.56 4.74
N VAL A 75 9.48 8.32 4.27
CA VAL A 75 8.34 7.42 4.52
C VAL A 75 8.24 7.07 6.00
N VAL A 76 9.34 6.68 6.65
CA VAL A 76 9.34 6.33 8.08
C VAL A 76 8.92 7.51 8.93
N ASN A 77 9.45 8.71 8.68
CA ASN A 77 9.05 9.92 9.39
C ASN A 77 7.54 10.22 9.21
N LEU A 78 6.98 9.95 8.02
CA LEU A 78 5.54 10.10 7.79
C LEU A 78 4.74 9.09 8.62
N ILE A 79 5.17 7.83 8.65
CA ILE A 79 4.53 6.75 9.42
C ILE A 79 4.49 7.11 10.91
N GLU A 80 5.60 7.62 11.46
CA GLU A 80 5.69 8.03 12.86
C GLU A 80 4.82 9.25 13.19
N ASN A 81 4.84 10.29 12.34
CA ASN A 81 4.08 11.51 12.58
C ASN A 81 2.56 11.32 12.46
N GLU A 82 2.14 10.42 11.59
CA GLU A 82 0.72 10.15 11.30
C GLU A 82 0.18 8.92 12.05
N ASP A 83 1.02 8.27 12.87
CA ASP A 83 0.67 7.07 13.65
C ASP A 83 0.04 5.97 12.76
N ILE A 84 0.73 5.64 11.67
CA ILE A 84 0.29 4.63 10.69
C ILE A 84 0.78 3.25 11.15
N GLY A 85 -0.14 2.31 11.39
CA GLY A 85 0.13 0.99 11.98
C GLY A 85 0.17 -0.18 11.01
#